data_AF-R1GEI2-F1
#
_entry.id   AF-R1GEI2-F1
#
_cell.length_a   1.000
_cell.length_b   1.000
_cell.length_c   1.000
_cell.angle_alpha   90.00
_cell.angle_beta   90.00
_cell.angle_gamma   90.00
#
_symmetry.space_group_name_H-M   'P 1'
#
loop_
_entity.id
_entity.type
_entity.pdbx_description
1 polymer ?
#
loop_
_entity_poly.entity_id
_entity_poly.type
_entity_poly.pdbx_seq_one_letter_code
_entity_poly.pdbx_strand_id
1 'polypeptide(L)'
;MPGKHVDSARDGVARPCQRCRTSDASIVVRAEHLCRDCFVKYVNTKAIKRMESYAYYVKNRSKDEERTLLLPVSFGVSSVTLLYLLDEHLKRQAAKTGRWTS
;
A
#
# COMPACT_ATOMS: atom_id res chain seq x y z
N MET A 1 4.62 -9.78 7.14
CA MET A 1 5.76 -10.46 6.50
C MET A 1 5.97 -9.85 5.13
N PRO A 2 7.06 -9.09 4.90
CA PRO A 2 7.42 -8.63 3.56
C PRO A 2 7.71 -9.87 2.69
N GLY A 3 7.33 -9.82 1.42
CA GLY A 3 7.48 -10.97 0.50
C GLY A 3 8.93 -11.39 0.33
N LYS A 4 9.14 -12.66 -0.05
CA LYS A 4 10.48 -13.17 -0.40
C LYS A 4 10.83 -12.63 -1.79
N HIS A 5 11.99 -11.98 -1.92
CA HIS A 5 12.49 -11.58 -3.24
C HIS A 5 12.80 -12.83 -4.08
N VAL A 6 12.48 -12.79 -5.36
CA VAL A 6 12.84 -13.88 -6.28
C VAL A 6 14.31 -13.70 -6.61
N ASP A 7 15.18 -14.54 -6.06
CA ASP A 7 16.58 -14.61 -6.48
C ASP A 7 16.60 -15.16 -7.91
N SER A 8 16.79 -14.30 -8.90
CA SER A 8 16.79 -14.63 -10.34
C SER A 8 17.88 -15.62 -10.80
N ALA A 9 18.62 -16.26 -9.89
CA ALA A 9 19.84 -17.00 -10.21
C ALA A 9 19.75 -18.53 -10.09
N ARG A 10 18.63 -19.14 -9.68
CA ARG A 10 18.56 -20.61 -9.49
C ARG A 10 17.51 -21.38 -10.29
N ASP A 11 16.54 -20.72 -10.92
CA ASP A 11 15.59 -21.36 -11.81
C ASP A 11 15.36 -20.47 -13.03
N GLY A 12 15.90 -20.86 -14.18
CA GLY A 12 15.98 -20.07 -15.43
C GLY A 12 14.67 -19.79 -16.15
N VAL A 13 13.59 -19.45 -15.44
CA VAL A 13 12.35 -18.93 -16.02
C VAL A 13 11.84 -17.78 -15.17
N ALA A 14 12.03 -16.55 -15.65
CA ALA A 14 11.39 -15.38 -15.06
C ALA A 14 9.86 -15.57 -15.13
N ARG A 15 9.22 -15.74 -13.98
CA ARG A 15 7.76 -15.91 -13.93
C ARG A 15 7.11 -14.54 -14.13
N PRO A 16 6.11 -14.40 -15.02
CA PRO A 16 5.42 -13.13 -15.20
C PRO A 16 4.64 -12.77 -13.93
N CYS A 17 4.51 -11.47 -13.65
CA CYS A 17 3.66 -10.98 -12.59
C CYS A 17 2.21 -11.46 -12.79
N GLN A 18 1.64 -12.11 -11.78
CA GLN A 18 0.30 -12.68 -11.86
C GLN A 18 -0.81 -11.63 -11.96
N ARG A 19 -0.53 -10.37 -11.62
CA ARG A 19 -1.52 -9.27 -11.68
C ARG A 19 -1.54 -8.52 -12.99
N CYS A 20 -0.40 -7.98 -13.43
CA CYS A 20 -0.35 -7.22 -14.67
C CYS A 20 -0.04 -8.08 -15.90
N ARG A 21 0.62 -9.24 -15.72
CA ARG A 21 1.10 -10.14 -16.79
C ARG A 21 2.02 -9.48 -17.82
N THR A 22 2.49 -8.26 -17.57
CA THR A 22 3.35 -7.49 -18.48
C THR A 22 4.82 -7.53 -18.06
N SER A 23 5.07 -7.42 -16.77
CA SER A 23 6.43 -7.37 -16.20
C SER A 23 6.74 -8.65 -15.44
N ASP A 24 8.02 -9.00 -15.35
CA ASP A 24 8.46 -10.14 -14.55
C ASP A 24 8.20 -9.94 -13.06
N ALA A 25 7.95 -11.05 -12.37
CA ALA A 25 7.78 -11.07 -10.94
C ALA A 25 9.12 -10.91 -10.22
N SER A 26 9.19 -9.93 -9.32
CA SER A 26 10.37 -9.64 -8.50
C SER A 26 10.21 -10.10 -7.05
N ILE A 27 8.96 -10.34 -6.60
CA ILE A 27 8.62 -10.60 -5.20
C ILE A 27 7.54 -11.69 -5.14
N VAL A 28 7.65 -12.61 -4.18
CA VAL A 28 6.62 -13.62 -3.85
C VAL A 28 5.95 -13.27 -2.54
N VAL A 29 4.61 -13.14 -2.56
CA VAL A 29 3.80 -12.81 -1.39
C VAL A 29 2.69 -13.82 -1.21
N ARG A 30 2.68 -14.58 -0.12
CA ARG A 30 1.62 -15.58 0.19
C ARG A 30 1.31 -16.52 -1.01
N ALA A 31 2.36 -16.90 -1.77
CA ALA A 31 2.33 -17.65 -3.02
C ALA A 31 1.97 -16.87 -4.32
N GLU A 32 1.68 -15.57 -4.26
CA GLU A 32 1.53 -14.73 -5.45
C GLU A 32 2.88 -14.20 -5.95
N HIS A 33 3.18 -14.38 -7.24
CA HIS A 33 4.33 -13.79 -7.93
C HIS A 33 3.96 -12.40 -8.45
N LEU A 34 4.57 -11.36 -7.88
CA LEU A 34 4.26 -9.96 -8.18
C LEU A 34 5.51 -9.21 -8.64
N CYS A 35 5.33 -8.32 -9.61
CA CYS A 35 6.30 -7.26 -9.86
C CYS A 35 6.24 -6.21 -8.74
N ARG A 36 7.27 -5.35 -8.69
CA ARG A 36 7.40 -4.29 -7.69
C ARG A 36 6.15 -3.41 -7.60
N ASP A 37 5.62 -2.94 -8.72
CA ASP A 37 4.48 -2.00 -8.73
C ASP A 37 3.19 -2.66 -8.23
N CYS A 38 2.96 -3.90 -8.66
CA CYS A 38 1.82 -4.70 -8.20
C CYS A 38 1.93 -5.03 -6.70
N PHE A 39 3.14 -5.23 -6.19
CA PHE A 39 3.39 -5.40 -4.78
C PHE A 39 3.13 -4.11 -3.98
N VAL A 40 3.59 -2.95 -4.46
CA VAL A 40 3.31 -1.65 -3.83
C VAL A 40 1.80 -1.39 -3.76
N LYS A 41 1.07 -1.63 -4.86
CA LYS A 41 -0.41 -1.54 -4.88
C LYS A 41 -1.07 -2.52 -3.89
N TYR A 42 -0.55 -3.74 -3.78
CA TYR A 42 -1.02 -4.73 -2.82
C TYR A 42 -0.86 -4.25 -1.36
N VAL A 43 0.33 -3.76 -0.98
CA VAL A 43 0.62 -3.27 0.37
C VAL A 43 -0.26 -2.06 0.70
N ASN A 44 -0.33 -1.08 -0.20
CA ASN A 44 -1.20 0.09 -0.07
C ASN A 44 -2.66 -0.31 0.25
N THR A 45 -3.21 -1.24 -0.52
CA THR A 45 -4.61 -1.67 -0.35
C THR A 45 -4.83 -2.32 1.02
N LYS A 46 -3.87 -3.12 1.49
CA LYS A 46 -3.95 -3.77 2.80
C LYS A 46 -3.86 -2.76 3.95
N ALA A 47 -2.96 -1.79 3.85
CA ALA A 47 -2.81 -0.72 4.85
C ALA A 47 -4.08 0.12 4.95
N ILE A 48 -4.61 0.59 3.81
CA ILE A 48 -5.84 1.39 3.74
C ILE A 48 -7.02 0.64 4.36
N LYS A 49 -7.28 -0.61 3.95
CA LYS A 49 -8.38 -1.40 4.52
C LYS A 49 -8.28 -1.57 6.03
N ARG A 50 -7.05 -1.69 6.56
CA ARG A 50 -6.82 -1.80 8.00
C ARG A 50 -7.11 -0.48 8.72
N MET A 51 -6.70 0.65 8.15
CA MET A 51 -7.01 1.98 8.68
C MET A 51 -8.50 2.31 8.61
N GLU A 52 -9.17 1.98 7.50
CA GLU A 52 -10.63 2.16 7.36
C GLU A 52 -11.39 1.34 8.41
N SER A 53 -10.94 0.11 8.68
CA SER A 53 -11.50 -0.71 9.75
C SER A 53 -11.33 -0.02 11.10
N TYR A 54 -10.14 0.51 11.41
CA TYR A 54 -9.91 1.24 12.66
C TYR A 54 -10.75 2.53 12.75
N ALA A 55 -10.82 3.32 11.68
CA ALA A 55 -11.65 4.51 11.59
C ALA A 55 -13.15 4.19 11.67
N TYR A 56 -13.57 2.99 11.28
CA TYR A 56 -14.91 2.47 11.50
C TYR A 56 -15.14 2.08 12.97
N TYR A 57 -14.16 1.49 13.65
CA TYR A 57 -14.27 1.15 15.08
C TYR A 57 -14.24 2.38 16.00
N VAL A 58 -13.58 3.47 15.60
CA VAL A 58 -13.58 4.76 16.31
C VAL A 58 -14.90 5.53 16.08
N LYS A 59 -15.81 4.99 15.26
CA LYS A 59 -16.95 5.71 14.71
C LYS A 59 -18.19 5.64 15.59
N ASN A 60 -18.23 6.57 16.54
CA ASN A 60 -19.47 7.19 17.00
C ASN A 60 -19.52 8.69 16.60
N ARG A 61 -18.89 9.07 15.47
CA ARG A 61 -18.80 10.47 15.02
C ARG A 61 -19.19 10.69 13.55
N SER A 62 -19.71 11.89 13.29
CA SER A 62 -20.39 12.31 12.07
C SER A 62 -19.51 12.23 10.82
N LYS A 63 -20.13 12.08 9.65
CA LYS A 63 -19.47 11.95 8.34
C LYS A 63 -18.65 13.18 7.90
N ASP A 64 -18.76 14.28 8.63
CA ASP A 64 -18.30 15.61 8.20
C ASP A 64 -17.04 16.11 8.93
N GLU A 65 -16.55 15.37 9.94
CA GLU A 65 -15.34 15.75 10.66
C GLU A 65 -14.10 15.33 9.86
N GLU A 66 -13.27 16.31 9.48
CA GLU A 66 -11.98 16.08 8.83
C GLU A 66 -11.06 15.27 9.75
N ARG A 67 -10.57 14.13 9.25
CA ARG A 67 -9.77 13.21 10.06
C ARG A 67 -8.31 13.67 10.11
N THR A 68 -7.94 14.34 11.19
CA THR A 68 -6.53 14.62 11.48
C THR A 68 -5.87 13.37 12.08
N LEU A 69 -4.80 12.88 11.45
CA LEU A 69 -4.00 11.74 11.91
C LEU A 69 -2.61 12.22 12.31
N LEU A 70 -2.20 11.92 13.55
CA LEU A 70 -0.82 12.15 13.98
C LEU A 70 0.01 10.89 13.68
N LEU A 71 1.04 11.04 12.85
CA LEU A 71 1.99 9.97 12.54
C LEU A 71 3.33 10.25 13.25
N PRO A 72 3.71 9.46 14.28
CA PRO A 72 5.05 9.55 14.84
C PRO A 72 6.08 9.02 13.84
N VAL A 73 7.06 9.86 13.48
CA VAL A 73 8.13 9.51 12.55
C VAL A 73 9.43 9.33 13.30
N SER A 74 9.90 8.08 13.35
CA SER A 74 11.21 7.71 13.93
C SER A 74 12.35 7.71 12.90
N PHE A 75 12.06 8.07 11.64
CA PHE A 75 12.97 7.95 10.49
C PHE A 75 13.48 6.54 10.18
N GLY A 76 12.89 5.51 10.80
CA GLY A 76 13.12 4.11 10.43
C GLY A 76 12.32 3.69 9.20
N VAL A 77 12.71 2.56 8.61
CA VAL A 77 12.05 2.02 7.39
C VAL A 77 10.54 1.84 7.56
N SER A 78 10.09 1.45 8.75
CA SER A 78 8.67 1.24 9.03
C SER A 78 7.87 2.54 9.03
N SER A 79 8.34 3.58 9.74
CA SER A 79 7.63 4.85 9.87
C SER A 79 7.64 5.64 8.55
N VAL A 80 8.76 5.62 7.81
CA VAL A 80 8.85 6.25 6.48
C VAL A 80 7.98 5.53 5.45
N THR A 81 7.93 4.18 5.49
CA THR A 81 7.03 3.42 4.61
C THR A 81 5.58 3.76 4.90
N LEU A 82 5.18 3.85 6.18
CA LEU A 82 3.82 4.24 6.53
C LEU A 82 3.47 5.66 6.05
N LEU A 83 4.40 6.60 6.20
CA LEU A 83 4.25 7.97 5.68
C LEU A 83 4.00 7.97 4.16
N TYR A 84 4.79 7.20 3.40
CA TYR A 84 4.62 7.05 1.95
C TYR A 84 3.24 6.49 1.57
N LEU A 85 2.78 5.45 2.27
CA LEU A 85 1.46 4.84 2.00
C LEU A 85 0.31 5.82 2.30
N LEU A 86 0.45 6.67 3.33
CA LEU A 86 -0.54 7.70 3.65
C LEU A 86 -0.59 8.81 2.59
N ASP A 87 0.57 9.29 2.14
CA ASP A 87 0.65 10.29 1.07
C ASP A 87 -0.02 9.78 -0.22
N GLU A 88 0.26 8.53 -0.63
CA GLU A 88 -0.44 7.92 -1.77
C GLU A 88 -1.95 7.81 -1.54
N HIS A 89 -2.38 7.52 -0.30
CA HIS A 89 -3.81 7.44 0.01
C HIS A 89 -4.50 8.80 -0.11
N LEU A 90 -3.90 9.86 0.43
CA LEU A 90 -4.41 11.23 0.35
C LEU A 90 -4.49 11.71 -1.10
N LYS A 91 -3.44 11.48 -1.90
CA LYS A 91 -3.44 11.80 -3.34
C LYS A 91 -4.57 11.09 -4.08
N ARG A 92 -4.83 9.82 -3.77
CA ARG A 92 -5.95 9.06 -4.36
C ARG A 92 -7.31 9.55 -3.89
N GLN A 93 -7.43 9.99 -2.65
CA GLN A 93 -8.66 10.62 -2.15
C GLN A 93 -8.89 11.93 -2.91
N ALA A 94 -7.91 12.84 -2.92
CA ALA A 94 -7.99 14.11 -3.63
C ALA A 94 -8.38 13.94 -5.11
N ALA A 95 -7.76 12.98 -5.82
CA ALA A 95 -8.09 12.68 -7.21
C ALA A 95 -9.53 12.16 -7.41
N LYS A 96 -10.13 11.52 -6.42
CA LYS A 96 -11.51 10.99 -6.48
C LYS A 96 -12.56 11.98 -6.03
N THR A 97 -12.28 12.78 -5.01
CA THR A 97 -13.24 13.75 -4.46
C THR A 97 -13.18 15.11 -5.15
N GLY A 98 -12.18 15.39 -6.01
CA GLY A 98 -12.01 16.70 -6.66
C GLY A 98 -11.86 17.85 -5.64
N ARG A 99 -11.65 17.51 -4.38
CA ARG A 99 -11.71 18.41 -3.24
C ARG A 99 -10.30 18.96 -3.00
N TRP A 100 -9.89 19.85 -3.89
CA TRP A 100 -8.87 20.86 -3.57
C TRP A 100 -9.57 21.94 -2.76
N THR A 101 -9.31 21.97 -1.46
CA THR A 101 -9.74 23.10 -0.63
C THR A 101 -8.52 23.72 0.03
N SER A 102 -8.32 24.98 -0.36
CA SER A 102 -7.53 26.07 0.23
C SER A 102 -6.00 26.02 0.16
#